data_AF-A0A968JK91-F1
#
_entry.id   AF-A0A968JK91-F1
#
_cell.length_a   1.000
_cell.length_b   1.000
_cell.length_c   1.000
_cell.angle_alpha   90.00
_cell.angle_beta   90.00
_cell.angle_gamma   90.00
#
_symmetry.space_group_name_H-M   'P 1'
#
loop_
_entity.id
_entity.type
_entity.pdbx_description
1 polymer ?
#
loop_
_entity_poly.entity_id
_entity_poly.type
_entity_poly.pdbx_seq_one_letter_code
_entity_poly.pdbx_strand_id
1 'polypeptide(L)' 'MKYIQGNPRNQAPLIPLSLEELIGAENEVRVIDLFVDSLPLADYGFKVDQGENGRPAYHPADL' A
#
# COMPACT_ATOMS: atom_id res chain seq x y z
N MET A 1 -7.90 -10.86 -8.30
CA MET A 1 -6.66 -10.08 -8.50
C MET A 1 -7.04 -8.84 -9.29
N LYS A 2 -7.52 -7.77 -8.63
CA LYS A 2 -8.15 -6.65 -9.35
C LYS A 2 -7.37 -5.33 -9.26
N TYR A 3 -6.52 -5.12 -8.25
CA TYR A 3 -5.62 -3.95 -8.17
C TYR A 3 -4.21 -4.24 -8.73
N ILE A 4 -3.51 -3.19 -9.16
CA ILE A 4 -2.06 -3.23 -9.40
C ILE A 4 -1.41 -3.62 -8.08
N GLN A 5 -0.76 -4.77 -8.05
CA GLN A 5 0.06 -5.13 -6.91
C GLN A 5 1.38 -4.37 -7.02
N GLY A 6 1.71 -3.59 -5.99
CA GLY A 6 3.06 -3.06 -5.83
C GLY A 6 4.08 -4.20 -5.77
N ASN A 7 5.37 -3.86 -5.92
CA ASN A 7 6.44 -4.83 -5.68
C ASN A 7 6.30 -5.34 -4.23
N PRO A 8 6.26 -6.66 -3.98
CA PRO A 8 6.16 -7.17 -2.63
C PRO A 8 7.35 -6.70 -1.80
N ARG A 9 7.14 -6.47 -0.50
CA ARG A 9 8.17 -5.97 0.42
C ARG A 9 9.42 -6.88 0.48
N ASN A 10 9.34 -8.12 0.01
CA ASN A 10 10.47 -9.06 -0.09
C ASN A 10 11.17 -9.07 -1.47
N GLN A 11 10.72 -8.25 -2.43
CA GLN A 11 11.41 -8.09 -3.71
C GLN A 11 12.60 -7.16 -3.51
N ALA A 12 13.81 -7.71 -3.52
CA ALA A 12 15.04 -6.95 -3.38
C ALA A 12 15.18 -5.92 -4.54
N PRO A 13 15.20 -4.61 -4.25
CA PRO A 13 15.57 -3.61 -5.25
C PRO A 13 17.08 -3.65 -5.53
N LEU A 14 17.52 -2.87 -6.53
CA LEU A 14 18.95 -2.60 -6.82
C LEU A 14 19.69 -1.96 -5.60
N ILE A 15 18.94 -1.58 -4.56
CA ILE A 15 19.37 -1.41 -3.17
C ILE A 15 18.83 -2.63 -2.42
N PRO A 16 19.66 -3.49 -1.79
CA PRO A 16 19.27 -4.84 -1.39
C PRO A 16 18.27 -4.95 -0.22
N LEU A 17 17.62 -3.85 0.19
CA LEU A 17 16.70 -3.82 1.33
C LEU A 17 15.47 -2.96 0.99
N SER A 18 14.29 -3.52 1.23
CA SER A 18 13.01 -2.82 1.22
C SER A 18 12.89 -1.86 2.42
N LEU A 19 11.92 -0.95 2.38
CA LEU A 19 11.59 -0.11 3.54
C LEU A 19 11.21 -0.93 4.78
N GLU A 20 10.63 -2.12 4.58
CA GLU A 20 10.30 -3.03 5.68
C GLU A 20 11.55 -3.58 6.37
N GLU A 21 12.60 -3.84 5.60
CA GLU A 21 13.87 -4.34 6.09
C GLU A 21 14.76 -3.22 6.65
N LEU A 22 14.53 -1.97 6.25
CA LEU A 22 15.27 -0.79 6.72
C LEU A 22 14.66 -0.16 7.98
N ILE A 23 13.34 -0.26 8.16
CA ILE A 23 12.62 0.37 9.27
C ILE A 23 12.30 -0.71 10.31
N GLY A 24 12.91 -0.63 11.49
CA GLY A 24 12.63 -1.55 12.58
C GLY A 24 11.14 -1.58 12.97
N ALA A 25 10.68 -2.71 13.52
CA ALA A 25 9.29 -2.90 13.95
C ALA A 25 8.85 -1.88 15.01
N GLU A 26 9.76 -1.49 15.90
CA GLU A 26 9.52 -0.51 16.98
C GLU A 26 9.83 0.94 16.56
N ASN A 27 10.05 1.21 15.27
CA ASN A 27 10.34 2.56 14.80
C ASN A 27 9.07 3.42 14.85
N GLU A 28 9.17 4.63 15.39
CA GLU A 28 8.05 5.56 15.53
C GLU A 28 7.33 5.89 14.20
N VAL A 29 8.04 5.85 13.07
CA VAL A 29 7.44 6.08 11.74
C VAL A 29 6.33 5.06 11.40
N ARG A 30 6.32 3.89 12.04
CA ARG A 30 5.26 2.88 11.89
C ARG A 30 3.89 3.37 12.32
N VAL A 31 3.81 4.48 13.07
CA VAL A 31 2.53 5.15 13.37
C VAL A 31 1.80 5.61 12.10
N ILE A 32 2.54 5.90 11.01
CA ILE A 32 1.97 6.32 9.73
C ILE A 32 1.20 5.15 9.09
N ASP A 33 1.77 3.93 9.13
CA ASP A 33 1.10 2.72 8.64
C ASP A 33 -0.24 2.53 9.39
N LEU A 34 -0.21 2.61 10.73
CA LEU A 34 -1.41 2.51 11.57
C LEU A 34 -2.45 3.61 11.29
N PHE A 35 -1.99 4.84 11.05
CA PHE A 35 -2.86 5.96 10.73
C PHE A 35 -3.58 5.73 9.40
N VAL A 36 -2.85 5.37 8.34
CA VAL A 36 -3.42 5.12 7.00
C VAL A 36 -4.39 3.95 7.03
N ASP A 37 -4.03 2.85 7.69
CA ASP A 37 -4.88 1.66 7.83
C ASP A 37 -6.19 1.95 8.58
N SER A 38 -6.21 2.97 9.44
CA SER A 38 -7.40 3.37 10.19
C SER A 38 -8.39 4.23 9.40
N LEU A 39 -8.01 4.73 8.21
CA LEU A 39 -8.84 5.66 7.46
C LEU A 39 -10.02 4.94 6.77
N PRO A 40 -11.28 5.40 6.97
CA PRO A 40 -12.43 4.87 6.25
C PRO A 40 -12.48 5.45 4.83
N LEU A 41 -11.58 4.99 3.95
CA LEU A 41 -11.40 5.56 2.60
C LEU A 41 -12.70 5.57 1.78
N ALA A 42 -13.57 4.57 1.95
CA ALA A 42 -14.87 4.53 1.30
C ALA A 42 -15.76 5.73 1.69
N ASP A 43 -15.74 6.13 2.96
CA ASP A 43 -16.54 7.24 3.50
C ASP A 43 -16.00 8.60 3.03
N TYR A 44 -14.73 8.67 2.67
CA TYR A 44 -14.09 9.85 2.07
C TYR A 44 -14.31 9.94 0.55
N GLY A 45 -15.13 9.06 -0.02
CA GLY A 45 -15.47 9.08 -1.45
C GLY A 45 -14.39 8.47 -2.34
N PHE A 46 -13.38 7.81 -1.77
CA PHE A 46 -12.49 6.99 -2.57
C PHE A 46 -13.26 5.79 -3.11
N LYS A 47 -13.24 5.63 -4.42
CA LYS A 47 -13.78 4.44 -5.07
C LYS A 47 -12.82 3.28 -4.82
N VAL A 48 -13.22 2.40 -3.92
CA VAL A 48 -12.58 1.11 -3.72
C VAL A 48 -13.09 0.08 -4.73
N ASP A 49 -14.25 0.29 -5.37
CA ASP A 49 -14.74 -0.64 -6.39
C ASP A 49 -13.97 -0.61 -7.70
N GLN A 50 -13.91 -1.77 -8.35
CA GLN A 50 -13.05 -2.02 -9.52
C GLN A 50 -13.89 -2.33 -10.75
N GLY A 51 -13.51 -1.76 -11.89
CA GLY A 51 -14.10 -2.13 -13.18
C GLY A 51 -13.80 -3.59 -13.54
N GLU A 52 -14.72 -4.27 -14.23
CA GLU A 52 -14.53 -5.65 -14.67
C GLU A 52 -13.48 -5.82 -15.79
N ASN A 53 -13.26 -4.76 -16.58
CA ASN A 53 -12.41 -4.79 -17.77
C ASN A 53 -11.39 -3.66 -17.75
N GLY A 54 -10.24 -3.88 -18.40
CA GLY A 54 -9.18 -2.87 -18.57
C GLY A 54 -7.98 -3.07 -17.65
N ARG A 55 -7.13 -2.04 -17.57
CA ARG A 55 -5.93 -2.07 -16.70
C ARG A 55 -6.38 -2.06 -15.23
N PRO A 56 -5.80 -2.91 -14.35
CA PRO A 56 -6.05 -2.89 -12.91
C PRO A 56 -5.90 -1.48 -12.32
N ALA A 57 -6.75 -1.11 -11.36
CA ALA A 57 -6.65 0.16 -10.65
C ALA A 57 -5.54 0.11 -9.58
N TYR A 58 -4.95 1.25 -9.21
CA TYR A 58 -4.19 1.34 -7.95
C TYR A 58 -5.15 1.25 -6.76
N HIS A 59 -4.72 0.66 -5.64
CA HIS A 59 -5.54 0.72 -4.43
C HIS A 59 -5.51 2.17 -3.90
N PRO A 60 -6.64 2.78 -3.47
CA PRO A 60 -6.64 4.14 -2.96
C PRO A 60 -5.72 4.38 -1.74
N ALA A 61 -5.40 3.33 -1.00
CA ALA A 61 -4.43 3.38 0.11
C ALA A 61 -2.96 3.41 -0.34
N ASP A 62 -2.68 3.17 -1.64
CA ASP A 62 -1.33 3.23 -2.22
C ASP A 62 -0.96 4.65 -2.74
N LEU A 63 -1.89 5.61 -2.69
CA LEU A 63 -1.71 7.02 -3.09
C LEU A 63 -1.36 7.92 -1.90
#